data_AF-A0A949M1T2-F1
#
_entry.id   AF-A0A949M1T2-F1
#
_cell.length_a   1.000
_cell.length_b   1.000
_cell.length_c   1.000
_cell.angle_alpha   90.00
_cell.angle_beta   90.00
_cell.angle_gamma   90.00
#
_symmetry.space_group_name_H-M   'P 1'
#
loop_
_entity.id
_entity.type
_entity.pdbx_description
1 polymer ?
#
loop_
_entity_poly.entity_id
_entity_poly.type
_entity_poly.pdbx_seq_one_letter_code
_entity_poly.pdbx_strand_id
1 'polypeptide(L)'
;MSVLIPTVCRPQGSAVGVGRVLLDGSRSDRFRLSNGPNDPLALSHPIRTLEHMFEASTAPEPASSVTEPRLCSGSFEALFDQLSGLVAALAECGVPADSSALVGLRAQIDRLSSMVAEAEIRFDQAELWRDAGSGSLRGWMADHCGLGRRAATAEARRVERLEQWPAVVQAWIDARLSAAQVDVIIGAVPRRFVALFADHAESVVDIIGSLDVTNTEVAIRQWVRCAENADGPEQFREPASGLHLDRLLDGRFVLNGQFDSAQAAIIDAALRDFDVPDPVDADGRPIGETRSLAQRNADELLEVCRFAVAHRQGAG
;
A
#
# COMPACT_ATOMS: atom_id res chain seq x y z
N MET A 1 -48.65 30.16 -13.95
CA MET A 1 -47.91 31.43 -14.05
C MET A 1 -46.48 31.09 -14.44
N SER A 2 -46.14 31.33 -15.71
CA SER A 2 -44.83 31.06 -16.30
C SER A 2 -44.07 32.38 -16.46
N VAL A 3 -42.79 32.42 -16.10
CA VAL A 3 -41.84 33.52 -16.40
C VAL A 3 -40.46 32.86 -16.51
N LEU A 4 -39.97 32.56 -17.72
CA LEU A 4 -39.18 33.40 -18.66
C LEU A 4 -37.67 33.41 -18.37
N ILE A 5 -36.95 32.68 -19.23
CA ILE A 5 -35.51 32.76 -19.54
C ILE A 5 -35.28 33.98 -20.44
N PRO A 6 -34.08 34.61 -20.43
CA PRO A 6 -33.57 35.24 -21.63
C PRO A 6 -32.25 34.62 -22.12
N THR A 7 -32.28 34.33 -23.40
CA THR A 7 -31.21 33.96 -24.34
C THR A 7 -30.37 35.19 -24.69
N VAL A 8 -29.05 35.04 -24.90
CA VAL A 8 -28.25 36.02 -25.65
C VAL A 8 -27.36 35.31 -26.68
N CYS A 9 -27.33 35.94 -27.86
CA CYS A 9 -26.89 35.46 -29.15
C CYS A 9 -25.38 35.41 -29.40
N ARG A 10 -25.03 34.50 -30.30
CA ARG A 10 -23.86 34.48 -31.19
C ARG A 10 -23.88 35.67 -32.18
N PRO A 11 -22.73 36.02 -32.78
CA PRO A 11 -22.70 36.39 -34.19
C PRO A 11 -21.76 35.51 -35.03
N GLN A 12 -22.18 35.33 -36.29
CA GLN A 12 -21.42 34.81 -37.42
C GLN A 12 -20.63 35.94 -38.10
N GLY A 13 -19.56 35.58 -38.82
CA GLY A 13 -18.92 36.45 -39.81
C GLY A 13 -17.83 35.69 -40.58
N SER A 14 -18.09 35.47 -41.87
CA SER A 14 -17.36 34.64 -42.84
C SER A 14 -16.50 35.51 -43.78
N ALA A 15 -15.41 34.95 -44.33
CA ALA A 15 -14.90 35.12 -45.72
C ALA A 15 -13.44 34.61 -45.82
N VAL A 16 -13.18 33.49 -46.50
CA VAL A 16 -12.83 33.33 -47.94
C VAL A 16 -11.40 33.81 -48.28
N GLY A 17 -10.57 32.89 -48.77
CA GLY A 17 -9.28 33.19 -49.39
C GLY A 17 -8.54 31.93 -49.88
N VAL A 18 -8.60 31.70 -51.18
CA VAL A 18 -8.10 30.55 -51.95
C VAL A 18 -6.57 30.59 -52.11
N GLY A 19 -5.91 29.42 -52.08
CA GLY A 19 -4.52 29.27 -52.52
C GLY A 19 -4.09 27.81 -52.65
N ARG A 20 -4.15 27.28 -53.87
CA ARG A 20 -3.68 25.94 -54.26
C ARG A 20 -2.34 26.08 -54.98
N VAL A 21 -1.27 25.48 -54.47
CA VAL A 21 -0.07 25.10 -55.24
C VAL A 21 0.44 23.73 -54.76
N LEU A 22 0.89 22.95 -55.73
CA LEU A 22 1.22 21.52 -55.75
C LEU A 22 2.74 21.29 -55.59
N LEU A 23 3.12 20.03 -55.31
CA LEU A 23 4.46 19.39 -55.34
C LEU A 23 5.31 19.60 -54.07
N ASP A 24 6.08 18.66 -53.52
CA ASP A 24 6.38 17.22 -53.70
C ASP A 24 7.29 16.85 -52.50
N GLY A 25 7.39 15.56 -52.15
CA GLY A 25 8.60 15.04 -51.47
C GLY A 25 8.50 14.66 -49.99
N SER A 26 8.18 13.38 -49.76
CA SER A 26 8.94 12.43 -48.92
C SER A 26 9.04 12.59 -47.39
N ARG A 27 8.86 11.42 -46.75
CA ARG A 27 9.36 10.93 -45.45
C ARG A 27 8.53 11.11 -44.16
N SER A 28 8.26 9.92 -43.60
CA SER A 28 8.35 9.54 -42.18
C SER A 28 7.05 9.29 -41.41
N ASP A 29 7.11 8.15 -40.71
CA ASP A 29 6.36 7.73 -39.52
C ASP A 29 4.84 7.51 -39.62
N ARG A 30 4.49 6.22 -39.67
CA ARG A 30 3.34 5.69 -38.93
C ARG A 30 3.69 4.34 -38.28
N PHE A 31 4.24 4.43 -37.08
CA PHE A 31 3.94 3.48 -36.01
C PHE A 31 2.40 3.44 -35.84
N ARG A 32 1.80 2.28 -36.12
CA ARG A 32 0.46 1.95 -35.65
C ARG A 32 0.63 0.98 -34.48
N LEU A 33 0.46 1.49 -33.26
CA LEU A 33 0.20 0.66 -32.09
C LEU A 33 -1.28 0.25 -32.14
N SER A 34 -1.55 -1.05 -32.34
CA SER A 34 -2.83 -1.65 -32.00
C SER A 34 -2.75 -2.12 -30.55
N ASN A 35 -3.44 -1.43 -29.65
CA ASN A 35 -3.61 -1.87 -28.27
C ASN A 35 -4.64 -3.02 -28.25
N GLY A 36 -4.15 -4.24 -28.06
CA GLY A 36 -4.97 -5.40 -27.68
C GLY A 36 -5.12 -5.49 -26.15
N PRO A 37 -6.16 -6.17 -25.64
CA PRO A 37 -6.61 -6.04 -24.24
C PRO A 37 -5.83 -6.90 -23.22
N ASN A 38 -4.55 -7.18 -23.45
CA ASN A 38 -3.75 -8.01 -22.55
C ASN A 38 -2.27 -7.59 -22.58
N ASP A 39 -1.98 -6.42 -22.05
CA ASP A 39 -0.61 -5.93 -21.84
C ASP A 39 -0.23 -6.12 -20.36
N PRO A 40 0.67 -7.07 -20.02
CA PRO A 40 1.07 -7.35 -18.64
C PRO A 40 2.01 -6.29 -18.04
N LEU A 41 2.25 -5.16 -18.73
CA LEU A 41 3.08 -4.05 -18.24
C LEU A 41 2.27 -2.82 -17.76
N ALA A 42 0.95 -2.95 -17.58
CA ALA A 42 0.10 -1.89 -17.02
C ALA A 42 0.19 -1.71 -15.48
N LEU A 43 1.32 -2.07 -14.86
CA LEU A 43 1.67 -1.68 -13.49
C LEU A 43 2.74 -0.56 -13.51
N SER A 44 2.41 0.55 -14.18
CA SER A 44 3.17 1.78 -14.05
C SER A 44 2.21 2.87 -13.65
N HIS A 45 2.35 3.38 -12.42
CA HIS A 45 2.30 4.81 -12.08
C HIS A 45 2.25 5.15 -10.56
N PRO A 46 1.86 4.29 -9.59
CA PRO A 46 1.84 4.76 -8.19
C PRO A 46 3.21 4.71 -7.49
N ILE A 47 4.11 3.79 -7.87
CA ILE A 47 5.39 3.59 -7.16
C ILE A 47 6.43 4.69 -7.49
N ARG A 48 6.42 5.24 -8.71
CA ARG A 48 7.33 6.34 -9.12
C ARG A 48 7.05 7.66 -8.41
N THR A 49 5.85 7.85 -7.86
CA THR A 49 5.47 9.07 -7.15
C THR A 49 6.20 9.22 -5.82
N LEU A 50 6.62 8.10 -5.19
CA LEU A 50 7.33 8.13 -3.90
C LEU A 50 8.75 8.70 -4.02
N GLU A 51 9.43 8.54 -5.16
CA GLU A 51 10.78 9.10 -5.38
C GLU A 51 10.73 10.63 -5.49
N HIS A 52 9.66 11.19 -6.04
CA HIS A 52 9.44 12.64 -6.12
C HIS A 52 9.00 13.28 -4.80
N MET A 53 8.61 12.49 -3.79
CA MET A 53 8.28 13.02 -2.45
C MET A 53 9.48 13.67 -1.76
N PHE A 54 10.71 13.29 -2.11
CA PHE A 54 11.94 13.85 -1.54
C PHE A 54 12.38 15.17 -2.20
N GLU A 55 11.75 15.60 -3.31
CA GLU A 55 12.18 16.80 -4.06
C GLU A 55 11.35 18.08 -3.76
N ALA A 56 10.30 18.02 -2.94
CA ALA A 56 9.52 19.20 -2.59
C ALA A 56 9.02 19.17 -1.14
N SER A 57 9.74 19.84 -0.24
CA SER A 57 9.17 20.31 1.02
C SER A 57 9.70 21.70 1.34
N THR A 58 8.89 22.71 1.00
CA THR A 58 8.96 24.02 1.65
C THR A 58 7.75 24.06 2.58
N ALA A 59 8.02 24.04 3.88
CA ALA A 59 7.03 23.92 4.93
C ALA A 59 6.04 25.11 4.94
N PRO A 60 4.73 24.88 5.06
CA PRO A 60 3.80 25.87 5.57
C PRO A 60 3.75 25.85 7.10
N GLU A 61 3.64 27.02 7.73
CA GLU A 61 3.49 27.20 9.17
C GLU A 61 2.29 26.42 9.74
N PRO A 62 2.40 25.82 10.93
CA PRO A 62 1.29 25.09 11.53
C PRO A 62 0.24 26.06 12.08
N ALA A 63 -0.95 26.05 11.47
CA ALA A 63 -2.16 26.60 12.06
C ALA A 63 -2.65 25.64 13.16
N SER A 64 -2.10 25.80 14.37
CA SER A 64 -2.60 25.13 15.58
C SER A 64 -3.96 25.69 15.97
N SER A 65 -5.02 24.98 15.60
CA SER A 65 -6.31 25.07 16.28
C SER A 65 -6.79 23.67 16.63
N VAL A 66 -6.34 23.19 17.79
CA VAL A 66 -6.91 22.00 18.45
C VAL A 66 -8.36 22.34 18.78
N THR A 67 -9.28 21.82 17.98
CA THR A 67 -10.71 21.88 18.28
C THR A 67 -10.98 20.79 19.29
N GLU A 68 -11.06 21.12 20.58
CA GLU A 68 -11.55 20.18 21.58
C GLU A 68 -12.97 19.74 21.19
N PRO A 69 -13.25 18.43 21.10
CA PRO A 69 -14.60 17.96 20.87
C PRO A 69 -15.48 18.38 22.05
N ARG A 70 -16.57 19.09 21.76
CA ARG A 70 -17.59 19.47 22.75
C ARG A 70 -18.28 18.20 23.26
N LEU A 71 -17.73 17.59 24.30
CA LEU A 71 -18.36 16.47 24.99
C LEU A 71 -19.44 17.03 25.93
N CYS A 72 -20.69 17.06 25.46
CA CYS A 72 -21.83 17.08 26.37
C CYS A 72 -21.88 15.70 27.04
N SER A 73 -21.36 15.56 28.26
CA SER A 73 -21.14 14.27 28.94
C SER A 73 -22.36 13.34 28.86
N GLY A 74 -23.57 13.84 29.15
CA GLY A 74 -24.81 13.05 29.08
C GLY A 74 -25.21 12.52 27.69
N SER A 75 -24.54 12.94 26.61
CA SER A 75 -24.71 12.36 25.28
C SER A 75 -23.86 11.11 25.06
N PHE A 76 -22.69 10.99 25.70
CA PHE A 76 -21.79 9.86 25.46
C PHE A 76 -22.27 8.59 26.17
N GLU A 77 -22.64 8.68 27.45
CA GLU A 77 -23.13 7.50 28.20
C GLU A 77 -24.38 6.91 27.53
N ALA A 78 -25.32 7.75 27.10
CA ALA A 78 -26.52 7.31 26.39
C ALA A 78 -26.20 6.63 25.05
N LEU A 79 -25.25 7.16 24.28
CA LEU A 79 -24.79 6.55 23.02
C LEU A 79 -24.07 5.21 23.26
N PHE A 80 -23.28 5.11 24.34
CA PHE A 80 -22.57 3.89 24.71
C PHE A 80 -23.53 2.80 25.18
N ASP A 81 -24.56 3.15 25.96
CA ASP A 81 -25.65 2.24 26.35
C ASP A 81 -26.42 1.76 25.11
N GLN A 82 -26.71 2.66 24.17
CA GLN A 82 -27.36 2.30 22.91
C GLN A 82 -26.49 1.35 22.07
N LEU A 83 -25.19 1.62 21.94
CA LEU A 83 -24.25 0.72 21.24
C LEU A 83 -24.22 -0.66 21.91
N SER A 84 -24.15 -0.70 23.24
CA SER A 84 -24.16 -1.95 24.02
C SER A 84 -25.45 -2.75 23.77
N GLY A 85 -26.60 -2.07 23.75
CA GLY A 85 -27.88 -2.68 23.42
C GLY A 85 -27.94 -3.24 21.99
N LEU A 86 -27.39 -2.51 21.00
CA LEU A 86 -27.31 -2.99 19.62
C LEU A 86 -26.40 -4.21 19.48
N VAL A 87 -25.25 -4.23 20.16
CA VAL A 87 -24.34 -5.39 20.16
C VAL A 87 -25.01 -6.62 20.78
N ALA A 88 -25.74 -6.44 21.88
CA ALA A 88 -26.51 -7.52 22.49
C ALA A 88 -27.60 -8.06 21.55
N ALA A 89 -28.36 -7.17 20.90
CA ALA A 89 -29.38 -7.55 19.93
C ALA A 89 -28.79 -8.30 18.71
N LEU A 90 -27.61 -7.88 18.22
CA LEU A 90 -26.88 -8.60 17.16
C LEU A 90 -26.44 -10.00 17.59
N ALA A 91 -26.00 -10.15 18.84
CA ALA A 91 -25.62 -11.45 19.41
C ALA A 91 -26.83 -12.40 19.53
N GLU A 92 -28.01 -11.87 19.88
CA GLU A 92 -29.26 -12.65 19.96
C GLU A 92 -29.79 -13.05 18.58
N CYS A 93 -29.76 -12.13 17.60
CA CYS A 93 -30.22 -12.40 16.23
C CYS A 93 -29.27 -13.32 15.46
N GLY A 94 -27.98 -13.27 15.79
CA GLY A 94 -26.90 -13.89 15.02
C GLY A 94 -26.54 -13.10 13.77
N VAL A 95 -25.27 -13.18 13.37
CA VAL A 95 -24.79 -12.59 12.11
C VAL A 95 -25.08 -13.57 10.98
N PRO A 96 -25.84 -13.18 9.92
CA PRO A 96 -26.11 -14.08 8.80
C PRO A 96 -24.81 -14.42 8.07
N ALA A 97 -24.72 -15.65 7.53
CA ALA A 97 -23.59 -16.12 6.73
C ALA A 97 -23.63 -15.53 5.30
N ASP A 98 -23.67 -14.21 5.22
CA ASP A 98 -23.72 -13.41 3.99
C ASP A 98 -22.50 -12.50 3.90
N SER A 99 -21.98 -12.33 2.69
CA SER A 99 -20.77 -11.54 2.46
C SER A 99 -20.96 -10.06 2.76
N SER A 100 -22.13 -9.49 2.45
CA SER A 100 -22.41 -8.07 2.67
C SER A 100 -22.53 -7.75 4.16
N ALA A 101 -23.15 -8.65 4.93
CA ALA A 101 -23.23 -8.51 6.38
C ALA A 101 -21.85 -8.56 7.05
N LEU A 102 -20.98 -9.49 6.63
CA LEU A 102 -19.62 -9.60 7.16
C LEU A 102 -18.76 -8.39 6.80
N VAL A 103 -18.83 -7.90 5.56
CA VAL A 103 -18.13 -6.68 5.12
C VAL A 103 -18.62 -5.46 5.90
N GLY A 104 -19.94 -5.31 6.06
CA GLY A 104 -20.54 -4.20 6.80
C GLY A 104 -20.09 -4.18 8.26
N LEU A 105 -20.09 -5.34 8.93
CA LEU A 105 -19.65 -5.46 10.32
C LEU A 105 -18.15 -5.17 10.44
N ARG A 106 -17.32 -5.66 9.51
CA ARG A 106 -15.89 -5.38 9.53
C ARG A 106 -15.59 -3.89 9.37
N ALA A 107 -16.35 -3.18 8.53
CA ALA A 107 -16.24 -1.74 8.40
C ALA A 107 -16.63 -0.98 9.69
N GLN A 108 -17.63 -1.47 10.44
CA GLN A 108 -17.97 -0.88 11.74
C GLN A 108 -16.87 -1.13 12.79
N ILE A 109 -16.29 -2.33 12.81
CA ILE A 109 -15.13 -2.62 13.67
C ILE A 109 -13.98 -1.67 13.36
N ASP A 110 -13.67 -1.46 12.08
CA ASP A 110 -12.57 -0.58 11.66
C ASP A 110 -12.76 0.87 12.14
N ARG A 111 -13.97 1.42 11.98
CA ARG A 111 -14.34 2.77 12.47
C ARG A 111 -14.30 2.86 13.99
N LEU A 112 -14.80 1.85 14.70
CA LEU A 112 -14.71 1.83 16.16
C LEU A 112 -13.25 1.76 16.61
N SER A 113 -12.42 0.97 15.93
CA SER A 113 -10.99 0.90 16.20
C SER A 113 -10.28 2.23 15.97
N SER A 114 -10.65 3.01 14.95
CA SER A 114 -10.06 4.35 14.74
C SER A 114 -10.43 5.32 15.88
N MET A 115 -11.70 5.29 16.33
CA MET A 115 -12.16 6.09 17.46
C MET A 115 -11.49 5.69 18.78
N VAL A 116 -11.29 4.39 19.01
CA VAL A 116 -10.57 3.88 20.18
C VAL A 116 -9.11 4.34 20.14
N ALA A 117 -8.42 4.21 19.01
CA ALA A 117 -7.04 4.66 18.88
C ALA A 117 -6.89 6.17 19.17
N GLU A 118 -7.81 7.01 18.68
CA GLU A 118 -7.82 8.45 19.00
C GLU A 118 -8.03 8.71 20.50
N ALA A 119 -8.95 7.96 21.14
CA ALA A 119 -9.19 8.07 22.57
C ALA A 119 -7.98 7.61 23.40
N GLU A 120 -7.30 6.53 22.97
CA GLU A 120 -6.10 6.01 23.61
C GLU A 120 -4.92 6.98 23.50
N ILE A 121 -4.75 7.66 22.36
CA ILE A 121 -3.76 8.74 22.21
C ILE A 121 -4.03 9.86 23.22
N ARG A 122 -5.27 10.34 23.32
CA ARG A 122 -5.64 11.37 24.30
C ARG A 122 -5.44 10.89 25.74
N PHE A 123 -5.73 9.62 26.01
CA PHE A 123 -5.57 9.00 27.33
C PHE A 123 -4.11 8.87 27.74
N ASP A 124 -3.21 8.55 26.79
CA ASP A 124 -1.77 8.48 27.03
C ASP A 124 -1.14 9.87 27.19
N GLN A 125 -1.53 10.83 26.35
CA GLN A 125 -1.09 12.23 26.42
C GLN A 125 -1.43 12.90 27.75
N ALA A 126 -2.63 12.61 28.28
CA ALA A 126 -3.07 13.09 29.58
C ALA A 126 -2.55 12.23 30.74
N GLU A 127 -1.77 11.17 30.45
CA GLU A 127 -1.18 10.24 31.41
C GLU A 127 -2.22 9.65 32.40
N LEU A 128 -3.47 9.48 31.97
CA LEU A 128 -4.59 9.06 32.83
C LEU A 128 -4.43 7.64 33.39
N TRP A 129 -3.58 6.82 32.76
CA TRP A 129 -3.15 5.54 33.30
C TRP A 129 -2.42 5.67 34.63
N ARG A 130 -1.73 6.81 34.87
CA ARG A 130 -1.02 7.10 36.11
C ARG A 130 -1.98 7.43 37.23
N ASP A 131 -3.03 8.19 36.93
CA ASP A 131 -4.10 8.51 37.87
C ASP A 131 -4.86 7.24 38.31
N ALA A 132 -4.97 6.26 37.41
CA ALA A 132 -5.48 4.93 37.70
C ALA A 132 -4.48 4.01 38.44
N GLY A 133 -3.29 4.52 38.82
CA GLY A 133 -2.29 3.78 39.59
C GLY A 133 -1.39 2.83 38.78
N SER A 134 -1.43 2.88 37.45
CA SER A 134 -0.52 2.10 36.62
C SER A 134 0.80 2.83 36.37
N GLY A 135 1.88 2.07 36.12
CA GLY A 135 3.20 2.63 35.81
C GLY A 135 3.42 2.97 34.34
N SER A 136 2.52 2.56 33.44
CA SER A 136 2.58 2.84 31.99
C SER A 136 1.25 2.50 31.33
N LEU A 137 0.96 3.07 30.15
CA LEU A 137 -0.20 2.70 29.34
C LEU A 137 -0.27 1.19 29.07
N ARG A 138 0.86 0.58 28.69
CA ARG A 138 0.97 -0.88 28.48
C ARG A 138 0.53 -1.68 29.72
N GLY A 139 0.96 -1.26 30.90
CA GLY A 139 0.58 -1.90 32.17
C GLY A 139 -0.93 -1.76 32.40
N TRP A 140 -1.45 -0.55 32.21
CA TRP A 140 -2.86 -0.26 32.38
C TRP A 140 -3.74 -1.10 31.45
N MET A 141 -3.39 -1.18 30.15
CA MET A 141 -4.08 -1.99 29.16
C MET A 141 -4.06 -3.49 29.48
N ALA A 142 -2.93 -4.00 30.00
CA ALA A 142 -2.83 -5.41 30.40
C ALA A 142 -3.74 -5.74 31.59
N ASP A 143 -3.85 -4.80 32.54
CA ASP A 143 -4.60 -5.01 33.79
C ASP A 143 -6.11 -4.72 33.63
N HIS A 144 -6.49 -3.77 32.76
CA HIS A 144 -7.86 -3.25 32.67
C HIS A 144 -8.60 -3.61 31.37
N CYS A 145 -7.88 -3.81 30.25
CA CYS A 145 -8.50 -4.11 28.95
C CYS A 145 -8.52 -5.60 28.60
N GLY A 146 -8.10 -6.47 29.53
CA GLY A 146 -8.04 -7.92 29.30
C GLY A 146 -7.01 -8.35 28.25
N LEU A 147 -6.04 -7.48 27.92
CA LEU A 147 -5.03 -7.75 26.91
C LEU A 147 -3.87 -8.57 27.50
N GLY A 148 -3.47 -9.63 26.80
CA GLY A 148 -2.20 -10.30 27.09
C GLY A 148 -1.00 -9.35 26.89
N ARG A 149 0.10 -9.58 27.61
CA ARG A 149 1.29 -8.68 27.59
C ARG A 149 1.78 -8.31 26.18
N ARG A 150 1.77 -9.27 25.24
CA ARG A 150 2.20 -9.04 23.86
C ARG A 150 1.25 -8.07 23.12
N ALA A 151 -0.06 -8.24 23.30
CA ALA A 151 -1.07 -7.38 22.69
C ALA A 151 -1.00 -5.97 23.31
N ALA A 152 -0.90 -5.86 24.63
CA ALA A 152 -0.74 -4.57 25.31
C ALA A 152 0.53 -3.82 24.86
N THR A 153 1.65 -4.52 24.61
CA THR A 153 2.86 -3.90 24.04
C THR A 153 2.63 -3.41 22.62
N ALA A 154 1.95 -4.19 21.78
CA ALA A 154 1.65 -3.80 20.41
C ALA A 154 0.73 -2.57 20.37
N GLU A 155 -0.28 -2.54 21.23
CA GLU A 155 -1.23 -1.42 21.34
C GLU A 155 -0.56 -0.16 21.85
N ALA A 156 0.22 -0.24 22.93
CA ALA A 156 0.97 0.92 23.44
C ALA A 156 1.95 1.47 22.40
N ARG A 157 2.60 0.60 21.61
CA ARG A 157 3.46 1.04 20.50
C ARG A 157 2.65 1.69 19.37
N ARG A 158 1.46 1.18 19.05
CA ARG A 158 0.56 1.78 18.07
C ARG A 158 0.19 3.20 18.51
N VAL A 159 -0.21 3.38 19.77
CA VAL A 159 -0.53 4.69 20.36
C VAL A 159 0.66 5.64 20.27
N GLU A 160 1.85 5.24 20.74
CA GLU A 160 3.09 6.03 20.68
C GLU A 160 3.39 6.52 19.25
N ARG A 161 3.18 5.67 18.24
CA ARG A 161 3.43 6.03 16.84
C ARG A 161 2.37 6.95 16.27
N LEU A 162 1.10 6.63 16.50
CA LEU A 162 -0.02 7.40 15.97
C LEU A 162 -0.12 8.79 16.59
N GLU A 163 0.33 8.94 17.84
CA GLU A 163 0.48 10.24 18.48
C GLU A 163 1.38 11.19 17.66
N GLN A 164 2.45 10.67 17.07
CA GLN A 164 3.38 11.44 16.24
C GLN A 164 2.88 11.66 14.81
N TRP A 165 1.83 10.94 14.38
CA TRP A 165 1.35 10.92 13.00
C TRP A 165 -0.15 11.27 12.90
N PRO A 166 -0.56 12.49 13.30
CA PRO A 166 -1.97 12.89 13.32
C PRO A 166 -2.64 12.77 11.95
N ALA A 167 -1.91 12.98 10.84
CA ALA A 167 -2.43 12.81 9.48
C ALA A 167 -2.88 11.36 9.20
N VAL A 168 -2.18 10.36 9.74
CA VAL A 168 -2.55 8.93 9.61
C VAL A 168 -3.81 8.64 10.42
N VAL A 169 -3.90 9.19 11.64
CA VAL A 169 -5.09 9.03 12.50
C VAL A 169 -6.32 9.63 11.83
N GLN A 170 -6.23 10.86 11.33
CA GLN A 170 -7.34 11.51 10.63
C GLN A 170 -7.75 10.75 9.37
N ALA A 171 -6.79 10.25 8.59
CA ALA A 171 -7.10 9.43 7.42
C ALA A 171 -7.79 8.11 7.76
N TRP A 172 -7.48 7.52 8.91
CA TRP A 172 -8.19 6.34 9.39
C TRP A 172 -9.61 6.68 9.85
N ILE A 173 -9.81 7.77 10.59
CA ILE A 173 -11.13 8.26 11.02
C ILE A 173 -12.04 8.56 9.81
N ASP A 174 -11.48 9.19 8.77
CA ASP A 174 -12.17 9.49 7.51
C ASP A 174 -12.44 8.24 6.65
N ALA A 175 -12.01 7.06 7.09
CA ALA A 175 -12.02 5.80 6.34
C ALA A 175 -11.28 5.86 4.99
N ARG A 176 -10.30 6.78 4.86
CA ARG A 176 -9.33 6.81 3.73
C ARG A 176 -8.24 5.77 3.91
N LEU A 177 -7.94 5.39 5.15
CA LEU A 177 -7.11 4.23 5.49
C LEU A 177 -7.93 3.23 6.29
N SER A 178 -7.61 1.95 6.11
CA SER A 178 -8.09 0.87 6.97
C SER A 178 -7.11 0.58 8.11
N ALA A 179 -7.57 -0.07 9.17
CA ALA A 179 -6.71 -0.51 10.29
C ALA A 179 -5.52 -1.36 9.80
N ALA A 180 -5.73 -2.19 8.78
CA ALA A 180 -4.68 -3.03 8.20
C ALA A 180 -3.57 -2.20 7.54
N GLN A 181 -3.91 -1.11 6.85
CA GLN A 181 -2.92 -0.19 6.27
C GLN A 181 -2.17 0.56 7.38
N VAL A 182 -2.88 1.01 8.42
CA VAL A 182 -2.26 1.64 9.59
C VAL A 182 -1.26 0.70 10.27
N ASP A 183 -1.63 -0.57 10.44
CA ASP A 183 -0.74 -1.62 10.97
C ASP A 183 0.52 -1.82 10.13
N VAL A 184 0.38 -1.80 8.80
CA VAL A 184 1.51 -1.86 7.87
C VAL A 184 2.45 -0.69 8.10
N ILE A 185 1.95 0.55 8.23
CA ILE A 185 2.77 1.75 8.48
C ILE A 185 3.54 1.60 9.81
N ILE A 186 2.84 1.26 10.89
CA ILE A 186 3.42 1.13 12.25
C ILE A 186 4.48 0.02 12.31
N GLY A 187 4.21 -1.09 11.60
CA GLY A 187 5.09 -2.25 11.54
C GLY A 187 6.34 -1.98 10.70
N ALA A 188 6.19 -1.31 9.56
CA ALA A 188 7.26 -1.13 8.58
C ALA A 188 8.19 0.06 8.90
N VAL A 189 7.67 1.17 9.41
CA VAL A 189 8.48 2.37 9.67
C VAL A 189 9.40 2.16 10.89
N PRO A 190 10.74 2.15 10.75
CA PRO A 190 11.67 2.04 11.87
C PRO A 190 11.57 3.20 12.86
N ARG A 191 11.95 2.98 14.13
CA ARG A 191 11.86 4.01 15.19
C ARG A 191 12.66 5.28 14.85
N ARG A 192 13.81 5.13 14.20
CA ARG A 192 14.67 6.26 13.78
C ARG A 192 14.00 7.20 12.76
N PHE A 193 13.05 6.70 11.97
CA PHE A 193 12.36 7.48 10.94
C PHE A 193 10.98 7.96 11.38
N VAL A 194 10.63 7.89 12.67
CA VAL A 194 9.32 8.35 13.15
C VAL A 194 9.09 9.83 12.86
N ALA A 195 10.09 10.68 13.15
CA ALA A 195 10.01 12.12 12.91
C ALA A 195 9.98 12.42 11.40
N LEU A 196 10.88 11.82 10.62
CA LEU A 196 10.90 11.98 9.16
C LEU A 196 9.59 11.50 8.51
N PHE A 197 8.98 10.43 9.02
CA PHE A 197 7.68 9.99 8.55
C PHE A 197 6.58 10.98 8.90
N ALA A 198 6.62 11.60 10.08
CA ALA A 198 5.66 12.63 10.47
C ALA A 198 5.66 13.80 9.49
N ASP A 199 6.85 14.25 9.05
CA ASP A 199 7.00 15.34 8.06
C ASP A 199 6.41 14.97 6.69
N HIS A 200 6.40 13.68 6.34
CA HIS A 200 5.89 13.17 5.05
C HIS A 200 4.48 12.58 5.14
N ALA A 201 3.87 12.55 6.33
CA ALA A 201 2.70 11.71 6.61
C ALA A 201 1.51 12.04 5.72
N GLU A 202 1.23 13.32 5.46
CA GLU A 202 0.13 13.76 4.59
C GLU A 202 0.32 13.25 3.15
N SER A 203 1.49 13.49 2.56
CA SER A 203 1.83 13.03 1.21
C SER A 203 1.80 11.50 1.09
N VAL A 204 2.28 10.78 2.12
CA VAL A 204 2.22 9.31 2.14
C VAL A 204 0.76 8.84 2.16
N VAL A 205 -0.06 9.42 3.03
CA VAL A 205 -1.49 9.10 3.18
C VAL A 205 -2.24 9.29 1.86
N ASP A 206 -2.00 10.38 1.15
CA ASP A 206 -2.66 10.67 -0.13
C ASP A 206 -2.36 9.61 -1.20
N ILE A 207 -1.14 9.08 -1.20
CA ILE A 207 -0.73 8.03 -2.14
C ILE A 207 -1.35 6.69 -1.75
N ILE A 208 -1.20 6.28 -0.49
CA ILE A 208 -1.60 4.93 -0.06
C ILE A 208 -3.11 4.76 0.18
N GLY A 209 -3.85 5.86 0.36
CA GLY A 209 -5.30 5.81 0.64
C GLY A 209 -6.14 5.15 -0.47
N SER A 210 -5.63 5.14 -1.71
CA SER A 210 -6.28 4.46 -2.84
C SER A 210 -5.80 3.01 -3.06
N LEU A 211 -4.78 2.58 -2.33
CA LEU A 211 -4.14 1.28 -2.52
C LEU A 211 -4.79 0.22 -1.63
N ASP A 212 -4.69 -1.05 -2.05
CA ASP A 212 -4.94 -2.17 -1.14
C ASP A 212 -3.79 -2.34 -0.13
N VAL A 213 -3.97 -3.26 0.83
CA VAL A 213 -3.00 -3.50 1.91
C VAL A 213 -1.64 -3.98 1.35
N THR A 214 -1.65 -4.83 0.32
CA THR A 214 -0.42 -5.38 -0.28
C THR A 214 0.40 -4.29 -0.98
N ASN A 215 -0.25 -3.44 -1.76
CA ASN A 215 0.40 -2.31 -2.42
C ASN A 215 0.81 -1.22 -1.42
N THR A 216 0.04 -1.05 -0.35
CA THR A 216 0.44 -0.20 0.79
C THR A 216 1.74 -0.69 1.42
N GLU A 217 1.89 -2.00 1.63
CA GLU A 217 3.11 -2.59 2.17
C GLU A 217 4.33 -2.34 1.27
N VAL A 218 4.16 -2.51 -0.04
CA VAL A 218 5.21 -2.19 -1.03
C VAL A 218 5.58 -0.70 -0.97
N ALA A 219 4.59 0.19 -0.95
CA ALA A 219 4.78 1.63 -0.91
C ALA A 219 5.53 2.08 0.36
N ILE A 220 5.14 1.60 1.54
CA ILE A 220 5.80 1.97 2.79
C ILE A 220 7.23 1.40 2.86
N ARG A 221 7.46 0.17 2.39
CA ARG A 221 8.83 -0.38 2.31
C ARG A 221 9.71 0.44 1.37
N GLN A 222 9.17 0.92 0.25
CA GLN A 222 9.90 1.80 -0.66
C GLN A 222 10.20 3.14 0.01
N TRP A 223 9.23 3.75 0.70
CA TRP A 223 9.46 4.98 1.46
C TRP A 223 10.60 4.80 2.47
N VAL A 224 10.63 3.68 3.20
CA VAL A 224 11.71 3.37 4.16
C VAL A 224 13.07 3.27 3.44
N ARG A 225 13.15 2.58 2.29
CA ARG A 225 14.39 2.51 1.50
C ARG A 225 14.89 3.89 1.08
N CYS A 226 13.99 4.77 0.64
CA CYS A 226 14.36 6.13 0.27
C CYS A 226 14.82 6.96 1.49
N ALA A 227 14.16 6.81 2.64
CA ALA A 227 14.57 7.44 3.89
C ALA A 227 15.98 6.98 4.32
N GLU A 228 16.29 5.69 4.19
CA GLU A 228 17.63 5.15 4.44
C GLU A 228 18.69 5.73 3.51
N ASN A 229 18.33 6.01 2.25
CA ASN A 229 19.25 6.62 1.29
C ASN A 229 19.50 8.11 1.56
N ALA A 230 18.52 8.82 2.11
CA ALA A 230 18.58 10.28 2.34
C ALA A 230 19.33 10.68 3.63
N ASP A 231 19.38 9.81 4.64
CA ASP A 231 19.97 10.09 5.97
C ASP A 231 21.54 10.08 5.97
N GLY A 232 22.15 10.17 4.79
CA GLY A 232 23.60 10.12 4.59
C GLY A 232 24.15 8.69 4.48
N PRO A 233 25.43 8.53 4.09
CA PRO A 233 26.01 7.21 3.92
C PRO A 233 26.32 6.59 5.28
N GLU A 234 25.35 5.91 5.89
CA GLU A 234 25.73 4.60 6.42
C GLU A 234 26.31 3.87 5.22
N GLN A 235 27.56 3.37 5.33
CA GLN A 235 28.24 2.64 4.27
C GLN A 235 27.22 1.73 3.59
N PHE A 236 26.77 2.14 2.40
CA PHE A 236 25.83 1.38 1.59
C PHE A 236 26.59 0.13 1.17
N ARG A 237 26.68 -0.85 2.07
CA ARG A 237 26.59 -2.22 1.64
C ARG A 237 25.18 -2.31 1.13
N GLU A 238 25.05 -2.09 -0.17
CA GLU A 238 23.99 -2.65 -0.97
C GLU A 238 23.57 -3.96 -0.30
N PRO A 239 22.31 -4.09 0.17
CA PRO A 239 21.90 -5.21 1.01
C PRO A 239 22.42 -6.49 0.38
N ALA A 240 23.24 -7.24 1.13
CA ALA A 240 23.96 -8.36 0.56
C ALA A 240 22.94 -9.28 -0.11
N SER A 241 23.16 -9.54 -1.39
CA SER A 241 22.29 -10.37 -2.19
C SER A 241 22.13 -11.72 -1.52
N GLY A 242 20.88 -12.10 -1.30
CA GLY A 242 20.52 -13.24 -0.47
C GLY A 242 19.57 -14.12 -1.21
N LEU A 243 19.78 -15.43 -1.10
CA LEU A 243 18.89 -16.45 -1.64
C LEU A 243 18.63 -17.48 -0.54
N HIS A 244 17.36 -17.64 -0.19
CA HIS A 244 16.88 -18.60 0.79
C HIS A 244 16.11 -19.71 0.09
N LEU A 245 16.38 -20.96 0.50
CA LEU A 245 15.66 -22.13 0.07
C LEU A 245 15.08 -22.83 1.31
N ASP A 246 13.81 -22.57 1.58
CA ASP A 246 13.11 -23.07 2.76
C ASP A 246 12.29 -24.31 2.42
N ARG A 247 12.27 -25.30 3.32
CA ARG A 247 11.50 -26.53 3.15
C ARG A 247 10.13 -26.40 3.83
N LEU A 248 9.07 -26.67 3.08
CA LEU A 248 7.69 -26.74 3.58
C LEU A 248 7.37 -28.12 4.15
N LEU A 249 6.31 -28.18 4.97
CA LEU A 249 5.87 -29.40 5.67
C LEU A 249 5.41 -30.53 4.72
N ASP A 250 4.96 -30.19 3.52
CA ASP A 250 4.54 -31.14 2.48
C ASP A 250 5.69 -31.60 1.57
N GLY A 251 6.94 -31.24 1.91
CA GLY A 251 8.11 -31.59 1.13
C GLY A 251 8.37 -30.69 -0.08
N ARG A 252 7.52 -29.68 -0.34
CA ARG A 252 7.84 -28.62 -1.31
C ARG A 252 8.90 -27.67 -0.75
N PHE A 253 9.54 -26.91 -1.64
CA PHE A 253 10.51 -25.89 -1.28
C PHE A 253 10.05 -24.52 -1.77
N VAL A 254 10.38 -23.48 -0.99
CA VAL A 254 10.18 -22.08 -1.38
C VAL A 254 11.56 -21.47 -1.59
N LEU A 255 11.76 -20.90 -2.77
CA LEU A 255 12.94 -20.12 -3.10
C LEU A 255 12.57 -18.64 -3.01
N ASN A 256 13.30 -17.87 -2.20
CA ASN A 256 13.11 -16.43 -2.07
C ASN A 256 14.47 -15.73 -2.12
N GLY A 257 14.61 -14.75 -3.03
CA GLY A 257 15.87 -14.04 -3.21
C GLY A 257 15.69 -12.55 -3.43
N GLN A 258 16.68 -11.78 -2.99
CA GLN A 258 16.83 -10.37 -3.31
C GLN A 258 18.22 -10.17 -3.91
N PHE A 259 18.26 -9.47 -5.03
CA PHE A 259 19.46 -9.26 -5.84
C PHE A 259 19.58 -7.79 -6.19
N ASP A 260 20.81 -7.33 -6.38
CA ASP A 260 21.08 -6.03 -6.96
C ASP A 260 20.72 -6.01 -8.46
N SER A 261 20.77 -4.82 -9.07
CA SER A 261 20.39 -4.65 -10.48
C SER A 261 21.29 -5.41 -11.46
N ALA A 262 22.58 -5.57 -11.15
CA ALA A 262 23.54 -6.26 -12.01
C ALA A 262 23.32 -7.78 -11.97
N GLN A 263 23.12 -8.33 -10.77
CA GLN A 263 22.80 -9.74 -10.57
C GLN A 263 21.42 -10.11 -11.11
N ALA A 264 20.42 -9.24 -10.92
CA ALA A 264 19.10 -9.44 -11.50
C ALA A 264 19.18 -9.52 -13.03
N ALA A 265 19.98 -8.66 -13.67
CA ALA A 265 20.20 -8.71 -15.12
C ALA A 265 20.87 -10.03 -15.58
N ILE A 266 21.81 -10.57 -14.80
CA ILE A 266 22.44 -11.86 -15.09
C ILE A 266 21.44 -13.01 -14.96
N ILE A 267 20.63 -13.01 -13.90
CA ILE A 267 19.59 -14.03 -13.67
C ILE A 267 18.55 -13.97 -14.79
N ASP A 268 18.06 -12.76 -15.12
CA ASP A 268 17.09 -12.53 -16.19
C ASP A 268 17.63 -12.97 -17.56
N ALA A 269 18.90 -12.69 -17.86
CA ALA A 269 19.55 -13.18 -19.08
C ALA A 269 19.64 -14.72 -19.10
N ALA A 270 20.04 -15.35 -18.00
CA ALA A 270 20.12 -16.80 -17.90
C ALA A 270 18.74 -17.45 -18.07
N LEU A 271 17.70 -16.92 -17.42
CA LEU A 271 16.34 -17.45 -17.59
C LEU A 271 15.88 -17.37 -19.04
N ARG A 272 16.10 -16.23 -19.71
CA ARG A 272 15.79 -16.06 -21.14
C ARG A 272 16.56 -17.02 -22.05
N ASP A 273 17.82 -17.31 -21.75
CA ASP A 273 18.64 -18.23 -22.56
C ASP A 273 18.10 -19.67 -22.53
N PHE A 274 17.45 -20.05 -21.43
CA PHE A 274 16.86 -21.38 -21.24
C PHE A 274 15.34 -21.41 -21.47
N ASP A 275 14.73 -20.28 -21.86
CA ASP A 275 13.30 -20.19 -22.14
C ASP A 275 12.95 -21.00 -23.38
N VAL A 276 12.16 -22.05 -23.17
CA VAL A 276 11.60 -22.89 -24.23
C VAL A 276 10.15 -22.46 -24.45
N PRO A 277 9.82 -21.81 -25.59
CA PRO A 277 8.45 -21.41 -25.90
C PRO A 277 7.50 -22.62 -25.90
N ASP A 278 6.28 -22.40 -25.43
CA ASP A 278 5.24 -23.42 -25.55
C ASP A 278 4.96 -23.74 -27.03
N PRO A 279 4.76 -25.03 -27.37
CA PRO A 279 4.52 -25.43 -28.75
C PRO A 279 3.24 -24.78 -29.28
N VAL A 280 3.32 -24.28 -30.51
CA VAL A 280 2.18 -23.71 -31.23
C VAL A 280 1.87 -24.53 -32.49
N ASP A 281 0.61 -24.55 -32.91
CA ASP A 281 0.17 -25.18 -34.14
C ASP A 281 0.57 -24.35 -35.38
N ALA A 282 0.22 -24.85 -36.57
CA ALA A 282 0.51 -24.17 -37.83
C ALA A 282 -0.14 -22.79 -37.95
N ASP A 283 -1.17 -22.51 -37.14
CA ASP A 283 -1.90 -21.24 -37.09
C ASP A 283 -1.43 -20.34 -35.94
N GLY A 284 -0.36 -20.73 -35.22
CA GLY A 284 0.22 -19.98 -34.11
C GLY A 284 -0.56 -20.07 -32.79
N ARG A 285 -1.48 -21.03 -32.66
CA ARG A 285 -2.23 -21.27 -31.42
C ARG A 285 -1.49 -22.25 -30.52
N PRO A 286 -1.48 -22.04 -29.19
CA PRO A 286 -0.80 -22.96 -28.27
C PRO A 286 -1.39 -24.37 -28.35
N ILE A 287 -0.51 -25.37 -28.44
CA ILE A 287 -0.85 -26.79 -28.40
C ILE A 287 -0.84 -27.22 -26.93
N GLY A 288 -2.02 -27.44 -26.36
CA GLY A 288 -2.18 -27.85 -24.96
C GLY A 288 -2.33 -26.67 -23.99
N GLU A 289 -2.14 -26.93 -22.70
CA GLU A 289 -2.18 -25.88 -21.67
C GLU A 289 -0.91 -25.04 -21.72
N THR A 290 -1.08 -23.72 -21.84
CA THR A 290 0.03 -22.76 -21.80
C THR A 290 0.57 -22.65 -20.38
N ARG A 291 1.88 -22.77 -20.23
CA ARG A 291 2.55 -22.55 -18.95
C ARG A 291 2.50 -21.07 -18.58
N SER A 292 2.15 -20.79 -17.33
CA SER A 292 2.28 -19.44 -16.77
C SER A 292 3.76 -19.01 -16.77
N LEU A 293 4.01 -17.69 -16.73
CA LEU A 293 5.37 -17.15 -16.59
C LEU A 293 6.09 -17.73 -15.38
N ALA A 294 5.40 -17.90 -14.25
CA ALA A 294 5.99 -18.51 -13.06
C ALA A 294 6.41 -19.97 -13.28
N GLN A 295 5.64 -20.75 -14.04
CA GLN A 295 5.99 -22.13 -14.40
C GLN A 295 7.19 -22.18 -15.35
N ARG A 296 7.22 -21.32 -16.37
CA ARG A 296 8.35 -21.21 -17.31
C ARG A 296 9.64 -20.82 -16.59
N ASN A 297 9.59 -19.78 -15.75
CA ASN A 297 10.73 -19.36 -14.93
C ASN A 297 11.22 -20.49 -14.00
N ALA A 298 10.33 -21.35 -13.50
CA ALA A 298 10.73 -22.49 -12.66
C ALA A 298 11.45 -23.58 -13.48
N ASP A 299 10.94 -23.90 -14.67
CA ASP A 299 11.56 -24.85 -15.61
C ASP A 299 12.93 -24.34 -16.08
N GLU A 300 13.01 -23.06 -16.46
CA GLU A 300 14.23 -22.36 -16.88
C GLU A 300 15.29 -22.39 -15.78
N LEU A 301 14.92 -22.03 -14.55
CA LEU A 301 15.85 -22.06 -13.42
C LEU A 301 16.39 -23.47 -13.15
N LEU A 302 15.53 -24.49 -13.31
CA LEU A 302 15.94 -25.88 -13.16
C LEU A 302 16.95 -26.29 -14.24
N GLU A 303 16.74 -25.87 -15.50
CA GLU A 303 17.69 -26.12 -16.60
C GLU A 303 19.02 -25.39 -16.39
N VAL A 304 19.00 -24.14 -15.93
CA VAL A 304 20.22 -23.40 -15.53
C VAL A 304 21.01 -24.18 -14.48
N CYS A 305 20.34 -24.68 -13.43
CA CYS A 305 20.98 -25.48 -12.39
C CYS A 305 21.52 -26.81 -12.93
N ARG A 306 20.76 -27.53 -13.77
CA ARG A 306 21.19 -28.78 -14.41
C ARG A 306 22.44 -28.57 -15.26
N PHE A 307 22.43 -27.53 -16.09
CA PHE A 307 23.56 -27.13 -16.93
C PHE A 307 24.81 -26.87 -16.07
N ALA A 308 24.68 -26.06 -15.01
CA ALA A 308 25.79 -25.74 -14.12
C ALA A 308 26.37 -26.97 -13.40
N VAL A 309 25.52 -27.90 -12.95
CA VAL A 309 25.94 -29.15 -12.31
C VAL A 309 26.69 -30.04 -13.31
N ALA A 310 26.15 -30.22 -14.52
CA ALA A 310 26.78 -31.02 -15.56
C ALA A 310 28.15 -30.46 -15.98
N HIS A 311 28.25 -29.14 -16.15
CA HIS A 311 29.50 -28.47 -16.55
C HIS A 311 30.57 -28.50 -15.45
N ARG A 312 30.19 -28.48 -14.16
CA ARG A 312 31.16 -28.68 -13.07
C ARG A 312 31.67 -30.11 -12.99
N GLN A 313 30.86 -31.10 -13.36
CA GLN A 313 31.24 -32.52 -13.31
C GLN A 313 32.05 -32.97 -14.53
N GLY A 314 31.87 -32.34 -15.69
CA GLY A 314 32.66 -32.60 -16.90
C GLY A 314 33.99 -31.84 -16.99
N ALA A 315 34.32 -31.01 -16.00
CA ALA A 315 35.56 -30.22 -15.93
C ALA A 315 36.65 -30.87 -15.05
N GLY A 316 36.59 -32.20 -14.86
CA GLY A 316 37.59 -33.01 -14.15
C GLY A 316 38.40 -33.89 -15.08
#